data_AF-A0A8H4XEY6-F1
#
_entry.id   AF-A0A8H4XEY6-F1
#
_cell.length_a   1.000
_cell.length_b   1.000
_cell.length_c   1.000
_cell.angle_alpha   90.00
_cell.angle_beta   90.00
_cell.angle_gamma   90.00
#
_symmetry.space_group_name_H-M   'P 1'
#
loop_
_entity.id
_entity.type
_entity.pdbx_description
1 polymer ?
#
loop_
_entity_poly.entity_id
_entity_poly.type
_entity_poly.pdbx_seq_one_letter_code
_entity_poly.pdbx_strand_id
1 'polypeptide(L)'
;MPISSLPPTFRDASFAARNLGVRYIWIDALCIFQDKDDLSDWNREASLMHKVYSNSFCNIVAGVNKDSSQSIFASRDRSSLISPASVARLEKTSFLSNNVGSLEGHATHEYIVTHRQFWDQVNEAHINTRGWVVQERFMSHRALHFGNQQLFWECREMEACETNPDGLRSKVSAVPFPAHNVDKQPKNRGYPNRYAFWDDLVEIYSACALSFPSDKLVALSGIAKHVAEVFPDDYVAGMWRRRLEYNLLWYVDVNSESSRYDTYVAPSWSWASIKGKVVAKLLSDRNTDLLYRLDDYKLEYATSDETGAILGGWLRLRGSLRRLKLLRRENGRTRWDTWSMVIDDVEDEWRKSKRNWNPWMVKLDDPQGSYNEENESGALYCMPAEDYPSRPGHNFLTLFLLQVVDSSRGTFRRIGVATGDRGYIGHMLEPGESDWGKSPPSSELDGSGQTAIPCAAYNDGVYSIFVI
;
A
#
# COMPACT_ATOMS: atom_id res chain seq x y z
N MET A 1 -37.71 10.79 8.89
CA MET A 1 -37.18 11.28 10.19
C MET A 1 -37.19 12.80 10.20
N PRO A 2 -37.56 13.46 11.31
CA PRO A 2 -37.39 14.90 11.46
C PRO A 2 -35.91 15.31 11.35
N ILE A 3 -35.58 16.40 10.64
CA ILE A 3 -34.18 16.86 10.52
C ILE A 3 -33.58 17.18 11.89
N SER A 4 -34.36 17.74 12.82
CA SER A 4 -33.92 18.11 14.15
C SER A 4 -33.43 16.92 15.00
N SER A 5 -33.88 15.69 14.71
CA SER A 5 -33.44 14.49 15.42
C SER A 5 -32.13 13.90 14.88
N LEU A 6 -31.62 14.40 13.74
CA LEU A 6 -30.38 13.91 13.16
C LEU A 6 -29.16 14.57 13.84
N PRO A 7 -28.00 13.87 13.92
CA PRO A 7 -26.73 14.44 14.33
C PRO A 7 -26.39 15.73 13.54
N PRO A 8 -25.66 16.69 14.15
CA PRO A 8 -25.35 17.97 13.52
C PRO A 8 -24.73 17.84 12.12
N THR A 9 -23.78 16.92 11.92
CA THR A 9 -23.16 16.68 10.60
C THR A 9 -24.20 16.37 9.53
N PHE A 10 -25.19 15.52 9.84
CA PHE A 10 -26.21 15.10 8.88
C PHE A 10 -27.21 16.21 8.57
N ARG A 11 -27.51 17.07 9.56
CA ARG A 11 -28.35 18.26 9.36
C ARG A 11 -27.68 19.24 8.42
N ASP A 12 -26.40 19.51 8.64
CA ASP A 12 -25.64 20.45 7.83
C ASP A 12 -25.41 19.91 6.42
N ALA A 13 -25.11 18.62 6.28
CA ALA A 13 -25.02 17.96 4.98
C ALA A 13 -26.35 18.04 4.21
N SER A 14 -27.48 17.86 4.90
CA SER A 14 -28.82 18.04 4.30
C SER A 14 -29.07 19.49 3.87
N PHE A 15 -28.61 20.47 4.66
CA PHE A 15 -28.68 21.88 4.30
C PHE A 15 -27.82 22.19 3.06
N ALA A 16 -26.57 21.71 3.02
CA ALA A 16 -25.67 21.88 1.88
C ALA A 16 -26.25 21.24 0.61
N ALA A 17 -26.77 20.01 0.69
CA ALA A 17 -27.42 19.34 -0.44
C ALA A 17 -28.57 20.15 -1.03
N ARG A 18 -29.45 20.72 -0.18
CA ARG A 18 -30.56 21.58 -0.64
C ARG A 18 -30.08 22.86 -1.31
N ASN A 19 -29.03 23.48 -0.80
CA ASN A 19 -28.44 24.68 -1.41
C ASN A 19 -27.77 24.38 -2.76
N LEU A 20 -27.32 23.14 -2.96
CA LEU A 20 -26.87 22.63 -4.27
C LEU A 20 -28.03 22.24 -5.21
N GLY A 21 -29.29 22.44 -4.81
CA GLY A 21 -30.47 22.06 -5.60
C GLY A 21 -30.77 20.57 -5.57
N VAL A 22 -30.15 19.79 -4.68
CA VAL A 22 -30.33 18.34 -4.58
C VAL A 22 -31.36 18.02 -3.50
N ARG A 23 -32.38 17.23 -3.86
CA ARG A 23 -33.49 16.87 -2.95
C ARG A 23 -33.17 15.72 -2.00
N TYR A 24 -32.32 14.79 -2.41
CA TYR A 24 -32.06 13.54 -1.69
C TYR A 24 -30.58 13.46 -1.28
N ILE A 25 -30.33 12.92 -0.09
CA ILE A 25 -29.00 12.63 0.41
C ILE A 25 -28.96 11.16 0.83
N TRP A 26 -27.86 10.49 0.53
CA TRP A 26 -27.57 9.13 0.99
C TRP A 26 -26.50 9.22 2.08
N ILE A 27 -26.74 8.58 3.21
CA ILE A 27 -25.83 8.48 4.34
C ILE A 27 -25.88 7.03 4.79
N ASP A 28 -24.76 6.32 4.75
CA ASP A 28 -24.63 4.90 5.08
C ASP A 28 -25.33 4.51 6.39
N ALA A 29 -25.12 5.28 7.45
CA ALA A 29 -25.71 5.07 8.77
C ALA A 29 -27.25 5.26 8.82
N LEU A 30 -27.85 5.87 7.80
CA LEU A 30 -29.30 6.07 7.69
C LEU A 30 -29.94 5.21 6.61
N CYS A 31 -29.17 4.80 5.59
CA CYS A 31 -29.67 4.15 4.38
C CYS A 31 -29.34 2.66 4.30
N ILE A 32 -28.45 2.15 5.15
CA ILE A 32 -28.11 0.73 5.26
C ILE A 32 -28.62 0.21 6.61
N PHE A 33 -29.41 -0.86 6.59
CA PHE A 33 -29.81 -1.55 7.80
C PHE A 33 -28.66 -2.42 8.30
N GLN A 34 -28.12 -2.07 9.46
CA GLN A 34 -26.98 -2.73 10.08
C GLN A 34 -27.42 -3.42 11.38
N ASP A 35 -28.35 -4.38 11.25
CA ASP A 35 -28.79 -5.17 12.39
C ASP A 35 -27.66 -6.13 12.81
N LYS A 36 -27.46 -6.29 14.12
CA LYS A 36 -26.42 -7.21 14.65
C LYS A 36 -26.76 -8.66 14.35
N ASP A 37 -28.05 -8.98 14.28
CA ASP A 37 -28.53 -10.34 14.08
C ASP A 37 -28.78 -10.66 12.59
N ASP A 38 -28.83 -9.64 11.72
CA ASP A 38 -29.00 -9.79 10.27
C ASP A 38 -28.19 -8.75 9.47
N LEU A 39 -27.09 -9.22 8.86
CA LEU A 39 -26.23 -8.43 7.98
C LEU A 39 -26.58 -8.58 6.50
N SER A 40 -27.74 -9.13 6.14
CA SER A 40 -28.13 -9.35 4.74
C SER A 40 -28.20 -8.05 3.94
N ASP A 41 -28.76 -6.99 4.51
CA ASP A 41 -28.82 -5.66 3.89
C ASP A 41 -27.43 -5.05 3.76
N TRP A 42 -26.62 -5.10 4.82
CA TRP A 42 -25.23 -4.64 4.77
C TRP A 42 -24.42 -5.37 3.70
N ASN A 43 -24.51 -6.70 3.60
CA ASN A 43 -23.79 -7.48 2.60
C ASN A 43 -24.18 -7.06 1.17
N ARG A 44 -25.48 -6.81 0.93
CA ARG A 44 -25.96 -6.32 -0.36
C ARG A 44 -25.47 -4.91 -0.64
N GLU A 45 -25.69 -3.97 0.28
CA GLU A 45 -25.38 -2.55 0.08
C GLU A 45 -23.87 -2.31 0.00
N ALA A 46 -23.05 -2.99 0.82
CA ALA A 46 -21.59 -2.93 0.76
C ALA A 46 -21.06 -3.30 -0.63
N SER A 47 -21.65 -4.33 -1.26
CA SER A 47 -21.28 -4.74 -2.62
C SER A 47 -21.66 -3.71 -3.70
N LEU A 48 -22.58 -2.80 -3.39
CA LEU A 48 -23.14 -1.77 -4.28
C LEU A 48 -22.68 -0.35 -3.95
N MET A 49 -21.97 -0.12 -2.84
CA MET A 49 -21.52 1.21 -2.40
C MET A 49 -20.78 1.98 -3.51
N HIS A 50 -19.92 1.29 -4.27
CA HIS A 50 -19.24 1.89 -5.42
C HIS A 50 -20.20 2.55 -6.42
N LYS A 51 -21.37 1.94 -6.68
CA LYS A 51 -22.40 2.49 -7.57
C LYS A 51 -23.08 3.70 -6.95
N VAL A 52 -23.27 3.73 -5.64
CA VAL A 52 -23.86 4.89 -4.95
C VAL A 52 -22.95 6.10 -5.11
N TYR A 53 -21.66 5.96 -4.76
CA TYR A 53 -20.71 7.06 -4.88
C TYR A 53 -20.44 7.45 -6.34
N SER A 54 -20.31 6.46 -7.24
CA SER A 54 -20.07 6.74 -8.66
C SER A 54 -21.25 7.42 -9.34
N ASN A 55 -22.49 7.17 -8.92
CA ASN A 55 -23.68 7.81 -9.50
C ASN A 55 -24.20 9.00 -8.67
N SER A 56 -23.50 9.36 -7.59
CA SER A 56 -23.87 10.52 -6.78
C SER A 56 -23.64 11.84 -7.55
N PHE A 57 -24.47 12.85 -7.26
CA PHE A 57 -24.29 14.19 -7.84
C PHE A 57 -23.00 14.86 -7.34
N CYS A 58 -22.80 14.82 -6.03
CA CYS A 58 -21.65 15.38 -5.33
C CYS A 58 -21.53 14.71 -3.95
N ASN A 59 -20.33 14.30 -3.58
CA ASN A 59 -20.04 13.79 -2.25
C ASN A 59 -19.74 14.97 -1.29
N ILE A 60 -20.38 14.99 -0.12
CA ILE A 60 -20.16 16.03 0.90
C ILE A 60 -19.21 15.46 1.95
N VAL A 61 -18.00 15.99 2.03
CA VAL A 61 -16.95 15.46 2.90
C VAL A 61 -16.80 16.35 4.13
N ALA A 62 -17.12 15.80 5.30
CA ALA A 62 -16.94 16.45 6.61
C ALA A 62 -15.48 16.36 7.08
N GLY A 63 -14.55 17.06 6.40
CA GLY A 63 -13.11 16.90 6.60
C GLY A 63 -12.59 17.26 8.01
N VAL A 64 -13.27 18.18 8.70
CA VAL A 64 -12.90 18.67 10.03
C VAL A 64 -13.29 17.71 11.17
N ASN A 65 -14.36 16.94 10.96
CA ASN A 65 -15.04 16.27 12.06
C ASN A 65 -14.43 14.89 12.35
N LYS A 66 -14.36 14.53 13.62
CA LYS A 66 -13.98 13.17 14.03
C LYS A 66 -15.15 12.19 13.97
N ASP A 67 -16.36 12.70 14.18
CA ASP A 67 -17.61 11.94 14.17
C ASP A 67 -18.79 12.84 13.75
N SER A 68 -20.00 12.28 13.72
CA SER A 68 -21.20 13.01 13.28
C SER A 68 -21.77 14.00 14.31
N SER A 69 -21.21 14.08 15.52
CA SER A 69 -21.72 14.90 16.63
C SER A 69 -21.42 16.39 16.47
N GLN A 70 -20.58 16.77 15.51
CA GLN A 70 -20.14 18.14 15.27
C GLN A 70 -20.77 18.72 14.00
N SER A 71 -20.87 20.05 13.93
CA SER A 71 -21.26 20.74 12.70
C SER A 71 -20.14 20.65 11.66
N ILE A 72 -20.46 20.56 10.36
CA ILE A 72 -19.44 20.65 9.30
C ILE A 72 -19.09 22.10 8.96
N PHE A 73 -19.88 23.06 9.45
CA PHE A 73 -19.64 24.49 9.26
C PHE A 73 -18.67 24.99 10.34
N ALA A 74 -17.38 24.90 10.05
CA ALA A 74 -16.35 25.41 10.93
C ALA A 74 -16.47 26.93 11.13
N SER A 75 -16.28 27.39 12.37
CA SER A 75 -16.09 28.81 12.65
C SER A 75 -14.70 29.21 12.18
N ARG A 76 -14.63 30.07 11.16
CA ARG A 76 -13.37 30.48 10.53
C ARG A 76 -12.84 31.72 11.19
N ASP A 77 -11.65 31.63 11.79
CA ASP A 77 -10.91 32.81 12.20
C ASP A 77 -10.38 33.54 10.95
N ARG A 78 -10.86 34.76 10.71
CA ARG A 78 -10.42 35.58 9.58
C ARG A 78 -8.93 35.86 9.58
N SER A 79 -8.29 35.86 10.76
CA SER A 79 -6.84 36.06 10.89
C SER A 79 -6.03 34.82 10.49
N SER A 80 -6.66 33.65 10.47
CA SER A 80 -6.07 32.37 10.04
C SER A 80 -6.26 32.06 8.54
N LEU A 81 -7.00 32.90 7.82
CA LEU A 81 -7.20 32.74 6.38
C LEU A 81 -5.89 33.05 5.63
N ILE A 82 -5.61 32.26 4.58
CA ILE A 82 -4.40 32.41 3.76
C ILE A 82 -4.39 33.82 3.18
N SER A 83 -3.50 34.67 3.71
CA SER A 83 -3.30 36.02 3.18
C SER A 83 -2.46 35.94 1.91
N PRO A 84 -2.85 36.62 0.82
CA PRO A 84 -2.02 36.68 -0.39
C PRO A 84 -0.65 37.28 -0.04
N ALA A 85 0.45 36.58 -0.37
CA ALA A 85 1.77 37.17 -0.22
C ALA A 85 2.02 38.13 -1.39
N SER A 86 2.30 39.40 -1.11
CA SER A 86 2.69 40.35 -2.16
C SER A 86 4.14 40.09 -2.59
N VAL A 87 4.35 39.79 -3.86
CA VAL A 87 5.68 39.78 -4.47
C VAL A 87 5.79 40.99 -5.39
N ALA A 88 6.69 41.91 -5.06
CA ALA A 88 7.00 43.01 -5.96
C ALA A 88 7.83 42.48 -7.12
N ARG A 89 7.29 42.53 -8.33
CA ARG A 89 8.05 42.24 -9.55
C ARG A 89 8.77 43.53 -9.96
N LEU A 90 10.09 43.54 -9.81
CA LEU A 90 10.91 44.63 -10.35
C LEU A 90 11.11 44.38 -11.85
N GLU A 91 10.46 45.16 -12.69
CA GLU A 91 10.79 45.19 -14.11
C GLU A 91 12.19 45.77 -14.28
N LYS A 92 13.12 44.98 -14.84
CA LYS A 92 14.40 45.52 -15.29
C LYS A 92 14.12 46.45 -16.47
N THR A 93 14.04 47.75 -16.21
CA THR A 93 14.26 48.73 -17.27
C THR A 93 15.70 48.54 -17.77
N SER A 94 15.83 48.44 -19.09
CA SER A 94 17.07 48.13 -19.79
C SER A 94 18.25 49.00 -19.31
N PHE A 95 19.31 48.34 -18.81
CA PHE A 95 20.59 48.98 -18.53
C PHE A 95 21.30 49.33 -19.83
N LEU A 96 21.04 50.51 -20.39
CA LEU A 96 21.96 51.21 -21.31
C LEU A 96 21.71 52.73 -21.22
N SER A 97 22.20 53.39 -20.17
CA SER A 97 22.53 54.82 -20.17
C SER A 97 23.08 55.24 -18.79
N ASN A 98 24.34 55.69 -18.75
CA ASN A 98 25.03 56.22 -17.57
C ASN A 98 24.56 57.65 -17.22
N ASN A 99 23.26 57.86 -17.01
CA ASN A 99 22.76 59.13 -16.49
C ASN A 99 21.95 58.91 -15.23
N VAL A 100 22.47 59.45 -14.13
CA VAL A 100 21.83 59.53 -12.81
C VAL A 100 20.66 60.50 -12.91
N GLY A 101 19.51 59.99 -13.34
CA GLY A 101 18.21 60.65 -13.31
C GLY A 101 17.19 59.65 -12.80
N SER A 102 16.44 60.03 -11.77
CA SER A 102 15.38 59.28 -11.07
C SER A 102 14.79 58.10 -11.84
N LEU A 103 15.14 56.88 -11.42
CA LEU A 103 14.47 55.65 -11.84
C LEU A 103 13.11 55.55 -11.13
N GLU A 104 12.06 56.08 -11.75
CA GLU A 104 10.69 55.68 -11.41
C GLU A 104 10.44 54.29 -12.02
N GLY A 105 10.84 53.24 -11.30
CA GLY A 105 10.42 51.89 -11.62
C GLY A 105 8.96 51.69 -11.23
N HIS A 106 8.08 51.37 -12.17
CA HIS A 106 6.74 50.90 -11.86
C HIS A 106 6.85 49.51 -11.21
N ALA A 107 6.67 49.44 -9.88
CA ALA A 107 6.55 48.17 -9.18
C ALA A 107 5.14 47.61 -9.42
N THR A 108 5.03 46.58 -10.26
CA THR A 108 3.81 45.77 -10.32
C THR A 108 3.80 44.85 -9.10
N HIS A 109 2.75 44.96 -8.29
CA HIS A 109 2.52 44.04 -7.17
C HIS A 109 1.79 42.82 -7.72
N GLU A 110 2.51 41.70 -7.85
CA GLU A 110 1.89 40.40 -8.11
C GLU A 110 1.64 39.75 -6.75
N TYR A 111 0.37 39.49 -6.42
CA TYR A 111 0.06 38.67 -5.26
C TYR A 111 0.26 37.20 -5.63
N ILE A 112 1.24 36.55 -5.02
CA ILE A 112 1.45 35.10 -5.18
C ILE A 112 0.84 34.41 -3.97
N VAL A 113 -0.22 33.64 -4.22
CA VAL A 113 -0.70 32.65 -3.25
C VAL A 113 0.22 31.43 -3.34
N THR A 114 1.37 31.46 -2.67
CA THR A 114 2.21 30.27 -2.51
C THR A 114 1.70 29.46 -1.34
N HIS A 115 0.86 28.47 -1.59
CA HIS A 115 0.51 27.53 -0.53
C HIS A 115 0.55 26.09 -1.04
N ARG A 116 1.75 25.55 -1.30
CA ARG A 116 1.90 24.16 -1.77
C ARG A 116 1.24 23.13 -0.83
N GLN A 117 0.99 23.51 0.42
CA GLN A 117 0.38 22.74 1.50
C GLN A 117 -1.14 22.95 1.66
N PHE A 118 -1.85 23.66 0.76
CA PHE A 118 -3.25 24.05 1.08
C PHE A 118 -4.15 22.81 1.06
N TRP A 119 -3.78 21.81 0.27
CA TRP A 119 -4.51 20.57 0.11
C TRP A 119 -4.21 19.59 1.25
N ASP A 120 -3.29 19.89 2.16
CA ASP A 120 -3.01 19.07 3.33
C ASP A 120 -4.24 19.02 4.24
N GLN A 121 -5.07 20.07 4.26
CA GLN A 121 -6.38 20.04 4.93
C GLN A 121 -7.35 18.99 4.35
N VAL A 122 -7.16 18.61 3.09
CA VAL A 122 -7.88 17.50 2.48
C VAL A 122 -7.09 16.21 2.72
N ASN A 123 -5.86 16.10 2.25
CA ASN A 123 -5.08 14.85 2.30
C ASN A 123 -4.86 14.31 3.72
N GLU A 124 -4.64 15.19 4.70
CA GLU A 124 -4.41 14.85 6.12
C GLU A 124 -5.69 14.92 6.96
N ALA A 125 -6.85 15.16 6.34
CA ALA A 125 -8.13 15.14 7.03
C ALA A 125 -8.34 13.80 7.74
N HIS A 126 -8.85 13.85 8.98
CA HIS A 126 -9.07 12.64 9.78
C HIS A 126 -9.92 11.60 9.05
N ILE A 127 -10.93 12.04 8.29
CA ILE A 127 -11.80 11.15 7.51
C ILE A 127 -11.02 10.29 6.49
N ASN A 128 -9.94 10.80 5.92
CA ASN A 128 -9.10 10.07 4.96
C ASN A 128 -8.22 8.99 5.61
N THR A 129 -8.20 8.90 6.94
CA THR A 129 -7.58 7.78 7.65
C THR A 129 -8.47 6.53 7.65
N ARG A 130 -9.73 6.60 7.20
CA ARG A 130 -10.67 5.47 7.19
C ARG A 130 -10.60 4.71 5.87
N GLY A 131 -10.52 3.38 5.91
CA GLY A 131 -10.33 2.55 4.70
C GLY A 131 -11.49 2.65 3.71
N TRP A 132 -12.74 2.65 4.20
CA TRP A 132 -13.92 2.83 3.36
C TRP A 132 -13.91 4.16 2.58
N VAL A 133 -13.39 5.23 3.18
CA VAL A 133 -13.35 6.58 2.58
C VAL A 133 -12.48 6.62 1.31
N VAL A 134 -11.50 5.71 1.18
CA VAL A 134 -10.72 5.56 -0.06
C VAL A 134 -11.65 5.22 -1.23
N GLN A 135 -12.58 4.27 -1.06
CA GLN A 135 -13.59 3.93 -2.06
C GLN A 135 -14.53 5.11 -2.32
N GLU A 136 -15.02 5.76 -1.27
CA GLU A 136 -15.94 6.89 -1.37
C GLU A 136 -15.35 8.02 -2.21
N ARG A 137 -14.11 8.42 -1.90
CA ARG A 137 -13.41 9.50 -2.59
C ARG A 137 -13.01 9.12 -4.01
N PHE A 138 -12.53 7.89 -4.22
CA PHE A 138 -12.14 7.42 -5.56
C PHE A 138 -13.35 7.33 -6.51
N MET A 139 -14.49 6.85 -6.01
CA MET A 139 -15.68 6.64 -6.83
C MET A 139 -16.44 7.93 -7.16
N SER A 140 -16.39 8.91 -6.25
CA SER A 140 -17.11 10.16 -6.41
C SER A 140 -16.62 10.97 -7.60
N HIS A 141 -17.52 11.37 -8.50
CA HIS A 141 -17.16 12.25 -9.63
C HIS A 141 -16.84 13.68 -9.20
N ARG A 142 -17.45 14.11 -8.09
CA ARG A 142 -17.32 15.43 -7.48
C ARG A 142 -17.36 15.27 -5.96
N ALA A 143 -16.49 15.96 -5.26
CA ALA A 143 -16.45 16.01 -3.82
C ALA A 143 -16.29 17.46 -3.35
N LEU A 144 -17.13 17.87 -2.41
CA LEU A 144 -17.04 19.15 -1.72
C LEU A 144 -16.56 18.90 -0.30
N HIS A 145 -15.31 19.24 -0.03
CA HIS A 145 -14.68 19.07 1.27
C HIS A 145 -14.89 20.32 2.12
N PHE A 146 -15.54 20.12 3.26
CA PHE A 146 -15.67 21.12 4.31
C PHE A 146 -14.43 21.04 5.20
N GLY A 147 -13.45 21.90 4.92
CA GLY A 147 -12.25 22.06 5.73
C GLY A 147 -12.38 23.14 6.80
N ASN A 148 -11.34 23.27 7.64
CA ASN A 148 -11.32 24.22 8.74
C ASN A 148 -11.21 25.67 8.27
N GLN A 149 -10.44 25.90 7.20
CA GLN A 149 -10.15 27.26 6.71
C GLN A 149 -11.00 27.64 5.50
N GLN A 150 -11.33 26.69 4.65
CA GLN A 150 -12.05 26.92 3.40
C GLN A 150 -12.76 25.67 2.90
N LEU A 151 -13.62 25.85 1.89
CA LEU A 151 -14.13 24.77 1.07
C LEU A 151 -13.09 24.35 0.03
N PHE A 152 -13.06 23.05 -0.25
CA PHE A 152 -12.26 22.48 -1.33
C PHE A 152 -13.16 21.68 -2.26
N TRP A 153 -12.91 21.83 -3.56
CA TRP A 153 -13.60 21.15 -4.63
C TRP A 153 -12.66 20.18 -5.30
N GLU A 154 -13.06 18.92 -5.39
CA GLU A 154 -12.33 17.88 -6.09
C GLU A 154 -13.27 17.24 -7.12
N CYS A 155 -12.88 17.23 -8.38
CA CYS A 155 -13.57 16.45 -9.39
C CYS A 155 -12.57 15.83 -10.37
N ARG A 156 -13.08 15.07 -11.35
CA ARG A 156 -12.22 14.47 -12.36
C ARG A 156 -11.43 15.51 -13.16
N GLU A 157 -11.99 16.70 -13.40
CA GLU A 157 -11.40 17.72 -14.27
C GLU A 157 -10.46 18.67 -13.52
N MET A 158 -10.78 19.03 -12.27
CA MET A 158 -10.04 20.03 -11.52
C MET A 158 -10.11 19.81 -10.01
N GLU A 159 -9.10 20.35 -9.34
CA GLU A 159 -9.06 20.55 -7.89
C GLU A 159 -9.03 22.07 -7.66
N ALA A 160 -9.92 22.59 -6.82
CA ALA A 160 -10.05 24.02 -6.55
C ALA A 160 -10.35 24.26 -5.07
N CYS A 161 -10.20 25.51 -4.62
CA CYS A 161 -10.55 25.93 -3.28
C CYS A 161 -10.95 27.40 -3.28
N GLU A 162 -11.49 27.92 -2.18
CA GLU A 162 -11.90 29.33 -2.11
C GLU A 162 -10.75 30.30 -2.41
N THR A 163 -9.52 29.94 -2.05
CA THR A 163 -8.33 30.76 -2.33
C THR A 163 -7.91 30.70 -3.81
N ASN A 164 -8.28 29.63 -4.51
CA ASN A 164 -7.90 29.40 -5.90
C ASN A 164 -9.09 28.80 -6.68
N PRO A 165 -10.14 29.59 -6.94
CA PRO A 165 -11.43 29.10 -7.44
C PRO A 165 -11.36 28.59 -8.88
N ASP A 166 -10.43 29.10 -9.68
CA ASP A 166 -10.23 28.68 -11.08
C ASP A 166 -9.42 27.38 -11.23
N GLY A 167 -9.07 26.75 -10.11
CA GLY A 167 -8.40 25.45 -10.07
C GLY A 167 -6.88 25.50 -10.09
N LEU A 168 -6.29 24.45 -9.54
CA LEU A 168 -4.87 24.37 -9.26
C LEU A 168 -4.09 24.01 -10.52
N ARG A 169 -2.91 24.62 -10.69
CA ARG A 169 -2.03 24.38 -11.86
C ARG A 169 -1.51 22.94 -11.94
N SER A 170 -1.47 22.22 -10.83
CA SER A 170 -1.06 20.82 -10.73
C SER A 170 -2.00 20.07 -9.79
N LYS A 171 -2.34 18.82 -10.13
CA LYS A 171 -3.05 17.92 -9.21
C LYS A 171 -2.19 17.63 -7.98
N VAL A 172 -2.82 17.69 -6.81
CA VAL A 172 -2.22 17.49 -5.48
C VAL A 172 -2.98 16.45 -4.65
N SER A 173 -4.09 15.91 -5.17
CA SER A 173 -4.80 14.80 -4.53
C SER A 173 -3.91 13.56 -4.41
N ALA A 174 -3.87 13.00 -3.20
CA ALA A 174 -3.14 11.76 -2.93
C ALA A 174 -3.80 10.54 -3.59
N VAL A 175 -5.11 10.54 -3.79
CA VAL A 175 -5.82 9.38 -4.37
C VAL A 175 -5.65 9.38 -5.89
N PRO A 176 -5.05 8.33 -6.48
CA PRO A 176 -4.77 8.32 -7.91
C PRO A 176 -6.04 8.05 -8.71
N PHE A 177 -6.43 8.97 -9.61
CA PHE A 177 -7.53 8.75 -10.54
C PHE A 177 -7.05 8.07 -11.84
N PRO A 178 -7.69 6.99 -12.31
CA PRO A 178 -7.27 6.27 -13.54
C PRO A 178 -7.24 7.16 -14.79
N ALA A 179 -8.16 8.13 -14.90
CA ALA A 179 -8.40 8.89 -16.12
C ALA A 179 -7.35 9.96 -16.46
N HIS A 180 -6.37 10.25 -15.59
CA HIS A 180 -5.42 11.37 -15.79
C HIS A 180 -3.95 10.96 -15.81
N ASN A 181 -3.63 9.73 -15.43
CA ASN A 181 -2.25 9.22 -15.39
C ASN A 181 -1.82 8.50 -16.67
N VAL A 182 -2.69 8.44 -17.68
CA VAL A 182 -2.35 7.81 -18.96
C VAL A 182 -1.46 8.72 -19.82
N ASP A 183 -1.65 10.05 -19.75
CA ASP A 183 -0.95 11.01 -20.64
C ASP A 183 0.13 11.88 -19.98
N LYS A 184 0.20 11.91 -18.63
CA LYS A 184 1.20 12.69 -17.89
C LYS A 184 2.21 11.78 -17.18
N GLN A 185 2.88 10.91 -17.94
CA GLN A 185 4.00 10.15 -17.39
C GLN A 185 5.27 11.01 -17.33
N PRO A 186 6.04 10.98 -16.23
CA PRO A 186 7.40 11.47 -16.25
C PRO A 186 8.21 10.66 -17.26
N LYS A 187 8.87 11.35 -18.21
CA LYS A 187 9.66 10.80 -19.34
C LYS A 187 10.82 9.86 -18.94
N ASN A 188 10.96 9.54 -17.65
CA ASN A 188 12.03 8.72 -17.07
C ASN A 188 11.56 7.33 -16.60
N ARG A 189 10.33 6.91 -16.92
CA ARG A 189 9.84 5.55 -16.68
C ARG A 189 9.54 4.87 -18.02
N GLY A 190 10.52 4.15 -18.56
CA GLY A 190 10.42 3.30 -19.74
C GLY A 190 9.30 2.26 -19.60
N TYR A 191 8.45 2.20 -20.63
CA TYR A 191 7.21 1.42 -20.71
C TYR A 191 6.11 1.78 -19.67
N PRO A 192 4.87 2.04 -20.13
CA PRO A 192 3.79 2.44 -19.24
C PRO A 192 3.38 1.29 -18.30
N ASN A 193 3.81 1.33 -17.03
CA ASN A 193 3.22 0.49 -15.99
C ASN A 193 1.81 1.00 -15.67
N ARG A 194 0.81 0.45 -16.38
CA ARG A 194 -0.62 0.76 -16.16
C ARG A 194 -1.14 0.34 -14.79
N TYR A 195 -0.40 -0.45 -14.02
CA TYR A 195 -0.74 -0.88 -12.66
C TYR A 195 -0.11 0.00 -11.57
N ALA A 196 0.77 0.95 -11.92
CA ALA A 196 1.45 1.80 -10.94
C ALA A 196 0.46 2.57 -10.05
N PHE A 197 -0.67 2.99 -10.61
CA PHE A 197 -1.71 3.66 -9.82
C PHE A 197 -2.35 2.73 -8.78
N TRP A 198 -2.43 1.43 -9.06
CA TRP A 198 -2.95 0.45 -8.11
C TRP A 198 -1.96 0.22 -6.97
N ASP A 199 -0.67 0.15 -7.30
CA ASP A 199 0.41 0.10 -6.32
C ASP A 199 0.31 1.31 -5.35
N ASP A 200 0.18 2.53 -5.89
CA ASP A 200 -0.02 3.76 -5.10
C ASP A 200 -1.30 3.69 -4.23
N LEU A 201 -2.39 3.18 -4.79
CA LEU A 201 -3.67 3.01 -4.09
C LEU A 201 -3.55 2.02 -2.92
N VAL A 202 -2.86 0.90 -3.10
CA VAL A 202 -2.63 -0.11 -2.06
C VAL A 202 -1.80 0.48 -0.92
N GLU A 203 -0.78 1.29 -1.20
CA GLU A 203 0.01 1.96 -0.15
C GLU A 203 -0.85 2.93 0.68
N ILE A 204 -1.71 3.71 0.03
CA ILE A 204 -2.64 4.62 0.70
C ILE A 204 -3.66 3.84 1.52
N TYR A 205 -4.33 2.86 0.91
CA TYR A 205 -5.40 2.10 1.52
C TYR A 205 -4.92 1.22 2.69
N SER A 206 -3.73 0.62 2.57
CA SER A 206 -3.17 -0.23 3.62
C SER A 206 -2.85 0.55 4.90
N ALA A 207 -2.49 1.84 4.77
CA ALA A 207 -2.26 2.75 5.89
C ALA A 207 -3.56 3.17 6.61
N CYS A 208 -4.73 2.99 5.99
CA CYS A 208 -6.01 3.37 6.58
C CYS A 208 -6.47 2.39 7.67
N ALA A 209 -7.19 2.93 8.65
CA ALA A 209 -7.88 2.18 9.70
C ALA A 209 -9.22 1.63 9.22
N LEU A 210 -9.57 0.44 9.71
CA LEU A 210 -10.88 -0.19 9.55
C LEU A 210 -11.43 -0.54 10.92
N SER A 211 -12.74 -0.33 11.12
CA SER A 211 -13.43 -0.75 12.34
C SER A 211 -13.50 -2.28 12.44
N PHE A 212 -13.72 -2.96 11.31
CA PHE A 212 -13.75 -4.40 11.22
C PHE A 212 -12.67 -4.89 10.25
N PRO A 213 -11.71 -5.72 10.70
CA PRO A 213 -10.69 -6.30 9.82
C PRO A 213 -11.23 -7.06 8.62
N SER A 214 -12.40 -7.71 8.76
CA SER A 214 -13.09 -8.43 7.68
C SER A 214 -13.40 -7.55 6.46
N ASP A 215 -13.44 -6.23 6.63
CA ASP A 215 -13.75 -5.29 5.56
C ASP A 215 -12.54 -5.00 4.67
N LYS A 216 -11.34 -5.52 4.96
CA LYS A 216 -10.08 -5.13 4.28
C LYS A 216 -10.09 -5.31 2.77
N LEU A 217 -10.76 -6.34 2.25
CA LEU A 217 -10.93 -6.49 0.80
C LEU A 217 -12.31 -6.00 0.34
N VAL A 218 -13.34 -6.11 1.19
CA VAL A 218 -14.70 -5.64 0.88
C VAL A 218 -14.73 -4.13 0.61
N ALA A 219 -14.05 -3.34 1.42
CA ALA A 219 -13.96 -1.89 1.26
C ALA A 219 -13.14 -1.46 0.04
N LEU A 220 -12.32 -2.35 -0.53
CA LEU A 220 -11.56 -2.10 -1.76
C LEU A 220 -12.27 -2.67 -3.01
N SER A 221 -13.18 -3.64 -2.83
CA SER A 221 -13.86 -4.40 -3.87
C SER A 221 -14.49 -3.52 -4.96
N GLY A 222 -15.12 -2.42 -4.55
CA GLY A 222 -15.70 -1.44 -5.46
C GLY A 222 -14.67 -0.88 -6.44
N ILE A 223 -13.50 -0.48 -5.93
CA ILE A 223 -12.41 0.05 -6.75
C ILE A 223 -11.84 -1.04 -7.65
N ALA A 224 -11.67 -2.26 -7.12
CA ALA A 224 -11.24 -3.41 -7.91
C ALA A 224 -12.17 -3.67 -9.11
N LYS A 225 -13.49 -3.70 -8.91
CA LYS A 225 -14.48 -3.88 -9.99
C LYS A 225 -14.36 -2.80 -11.07
N HIS A 226 -14.29 -1.53 -10.67
CA HIS A 226 -14.14 -0.44 -11.63
C HIS A 226 -12.81 -0.52 -12.40
N VAL A 227 -11.73 -0.92 -11.74
CA VAL A 227 -10.44 -1.11 -12.39
C VAL A 227 -10.48 -2.28 -13.37
N ALA A 228 -11.13 -3.39 -13.02
CA ALA A 228 -11.28 -4.55 -13.91
C ALA A 228 -12.11 -4.23 -15.17
N GLU A 229 -13.07 -3.30 -15.09
CA GLU A 229 -13.81 -2.81 -16.27
C GLU A 229 -12.89 -2.05 -17.26
N VAL A 230 -11.91 -1.30 -16.73
CA VAL A 230 -10.97 -0.49 -17.54
C VAL A 230 -9.77 -1.32 -18.01
N PHE A 231 -9.29 -2.22 -17.17
CA PHE A 231 -8.14 -3.09 -17.39
C PHE A 231 -8.56 -4.54 -17.10
N PRO A 232 -9.10 -5.27 -18.10
CA PRO A 232 -9.51 -6.65 -17.92
C PRO A 232 -8.34 -7.53 -17.47
N ASP A 233 -8.38 -7.92 -16.20
CA ASP A 233 -7.40 -8.75 -15.50
C ASP A 233 -8.09 -9.40 -14.29
N ASP A 234 -7.57 -10.52 -13.83
CA ASP A 234 -8.16 -11.23 -12.70
C ASP A 234 -7.68 -10.59 -11.40
N TYR A 235 -8.63 -10.27 -10.52
CA TYR A 235 -8.35 -9.74 -9.20
C TYR A 235 -8.04 -10.87 -8.23
N VAL A 236 -6.85 -10.83 -7.63
CA VAL A 236 -6.31 -11.89 -6.76
C VAL A 236 -5.95 -11.31 -5.40
N ALA A 237 -6.89 -11.36 -4.45
CA ALA A 237 -6.70 -10.98 -3.05
C ALA A 237 -5.96 -9.63 -2.84
N GLY A 238 -6.41 -8.57 -3.52
CA GLY A 238 -5.80 -7.23 -3.44
C GLY A 238 -4.72 -6.93 -4.49
N MET A 239 -4.46 -7.87 -5.39
CA MET A 239 -3.46 -7.77 -6.47
C MET A 239 -4.08 -8.17 -7.82
N TRP A 240 -3.30 -8.06 -8.89
CA TRP A 240 -3.74 -8.39 -10.25
C TRP A 240 -2.96 -9.57 -10.80
N ARG A 241 -3.62 -10.52 -11.47
CA ARG A 241 -2.99 -11.77 -11.91
C ARG A 241 -1.78 -11.55 -12.79
N ARG A 242 -1.82 -10.60 -13.74
CA ARG A 242 -0.69 -10.28 -14.63
C ARG A 242 0.55 -9.73 -13.91
N ARG A 243 0.40 -9.36 -12.64
CA ARG A 243 1.45 -8.73 -11.81
C ARG A 243 1.68 -9.46 -10.50
N LEU A 244 1.03 -10.59 -10.29
CA LEU A 244 0.99 -11.27 -9.01
C LEU A 244 2.39 -11.62 -8.51
N GLU A 245 3.25 -12.14 -9.39
CA GLU A 245 4.64 -12.51 -9.07
C GLU A 245 5.47 -11.30 -8.61
N TYR A 246 5.23 -10.12 -9.17
CA TYR A 246 5.92 -8.91 -8.73
C TYR A 246 5.30 -8.34 -7.47
N ASN A 247 3.97 -8.34 -7.38
CA ASN A 247 3.26 -7.76 -6.25
C ASN A 247 3.48 -8.56 -4.95
N LEU A 248 3.78 -9.86 -5.02
CA LEU A 248 4.17 -10.68 -3.85
C LEU A 248 5.41 -10.17 -3.10
N LEU A 249 6.22 -9.34 -3.75
CA LEU A 249 7.43 -8.74 -3.18
C LEU A 249 7.14 -7.46 -2.36
N TRP A 250 5.86 -7.18 -2.06
CA TRP A 250 5.46 -6.12 -1.12
C TRP A 250 6.18 -6.27 0.23
N TYR A 251 6.25 -5.20 1.02
CA TYR A 251 6.77 -5.28 2.38
C TYR A 251 6.14 -4.21 3.27
N VAL A 252 6.19 -4.38 4.59
CA VAL A 252 5.68 -3.37 5.53
C VAL A 252 6.58 -2.13 5.53
N ASP A 253 5.98 -0.94 5.43
CA ASP A 253 6.69 0.34 5.56
C ASP A 253 7.44 0.38 6.90
N VAL A 254 8.68 0.82 6.84
CA VAL A 254 9.64 0.74 7.95
C VAL A 254 9.25 1.64 9.12
N ASN A 255 8.42 2.66 8.86
CA ASN A 255 7.87 3.56 9.85
C ASN A 255 6.48 3.10 10.34
N SER A 256 5.91 2.05 9.76
CA SER A 256 4.61 1.50 10.14
C SER A 256 4.78 0.38 11.14
N GLU A 257 4.10 0.47 12.29
CA GLU A 257 3.76 -0.73 13.06
C GLU A 257 2.98 -1.71 12.20
N SER A 258 3.21 -3.00 12.42
CA SER A 258 2.51 -4.08 11.75
C SER A 258 2.21 -5.22 12.70
N SER A 259 1.09 -5.89 12.43
CA SER A 259 0.74 -7.16 13.05
C SER A 259 -0.18 -7.94 12.11
N ARG A 260 -0.26 -9.25 12.29
CA ARG A 260 -1.39 -10.02 11.74
C ARG A 260 -2.69 -9.68 12.47
N TYR A 261 -3.79 -9.97 11.82
CA TYR A 261 -5.11 -9.94 12.44
C TYR A 261 -5.33 -11.19 13.29
N ASP A 262 -6.04 -11.05 14.41
CA ASP A 262 -6.41 -12.19 15.27
C ASP A 262 -7.36 -13.18 14.57
N THR A 263 -8.11 -12.68 13.58
CA THR A 263 -9.00 -13.46 12.73
C THR A 263 -8.49 -13.52 11.29
N TYR A 264 -8.90 -14.55 10.56
CA TYR A 264 -8.57 -14.66 9.15
C TYR A 264 -9.21 -13.52 8.35
N VAL A 265 -8.38 -12.81 7.56
CA VAL A 265 -8.81 -11.72 6.67
C VAL A 265 -8.44 -12.00 5.22
N ALA A 266 -7.21 -12.47 5.00
CA ALA A 266 -6.68 -12.82 3.69
C ALA A 266 -5.53 -13.84 3.84
N PRO A 267 -5.17 -14.56 2.76
CA PRO A 267 -4.01 -15.46 2.75
C PRO A 267 -2.70 -14.75 3.12
N SER A 268 -1.72 -15.44 3.73
CA SER A 268 -0.50 -14.79 4.27
C SER A 268 0.38 -14.10 3.21
N TRP A 269 0.23 -14.49 1.95
CA TRP A 269 0.91 -13.91 0.81
C TRP A 269 0.26 -12.62 0.29
N SER A 270 -0.99 -12.35 0.67
CA SER A 270 -1.66 -11.09 0.38
C SER A 270 -1.25 -10.01 1.39
N TRP A 271 -1.00 -8.80 0.89
CA TRP A 271 -0.76 -7.62 1.74
C TRP A 271 -1.96 -7.31 2.65
N ALA A 272 -3.16 -7.73 2.27
CA ALA A 272 -4.37 -7.55 3.08
C ALA A 272 -4.39 -8.42 4.35
N SER A 273 -3.47 -9.38 4.49
CA SER A 273 -3.34 -10.20 5.71
C SER A 273 -2.71 -9.44 6.89
N ILE A 274 -2.16 -8.25 6.65
CA ILE A 274 -1.45 -7.45 7.64
C ILE A 274 -2.19 -6.16 7.97
N LYS A 275 -2.23 -5.85 9.26
CA LYS A 275 -2.58 -4.53 9.77
C LYS A 275 -1.32 -3.66 9.73
N GLY A 276 -1.21 -2.77 8.76
CA GLY A 276 -0.10 -1.83 8.66
C GLY A 276 0.02 -1.26 7.24
N LYS A 277 0.74 -0.15 7.11
CA LYS A 277 1.07 0.41 5.80
C LYS A 277 2.07 -0.51 5.11
N VAL A 278 1.71 -0.98 3.92
CA VAL A 278 2.64 -1.71 3.04
C VAL A 278 3.22 -0.78 2.00
N VAL A 279 4.35 -1.19 1.43
CA VAL A 279 4.98 -0.59 0.27
C VAL A 279 4.86 -1.59 -0.87
N ALA A 280 4.26 -1.17 -1.97
CA ALA A 280 4.17 -1.97 -3.17
C ALA A 280 5.53 -1.94 -3.87
N LYS A 281 5.92 -3.06 -4.48
CA LYS A 281 7.19 -3.08 -5.20
C LYS A 281 7.06 -2.31 -6.50
N LEU A 282 7.61 -1.10 -6.51
CA LEU A 282 7.76 -0.33 -7.74
C LEU A 282 8.70 -1.08 -8.69
N LEU A 283 8.18 -1.52 -9.83
CA LEU A 283 9.02 -1.77 -10.99
C LEU A 283 9.64 -0.43 -11.38
N SER A 284 10.85 -0.17 -10.89
CA SER A 284 11.76 0.66 -11.67
C SER A 284 12.05 -0.08 -12.98
N ASP A 285 12.31 0.64 -14.08
CA ASP A 285 12.65 0.14 -15.44
C ASP A 285 13.89 -0.78 -15.52
N ARG A 286 14.23 -1.44 -14.43
CA ARG A 286 15.41 -2.25 -14.26
C ARG A 286 15.05 -3.63 -14.77
N ASN A 287 15.89 -4.17 -15.65
CA ASN A 287 15.93 -5.59 -15.99
C ASN A 287 16.00 -6.36 -14.66
N THR A 288 14.87 -6.87 -14.23
CA THR A 288 14.72 -7.59 -12.97
C THR A 288 14.45 -9.04 -13.31
N ASP A 289 15.26 -9.93 -12.76
CA ASP A 289 15.11 -11.37 -12.94
C ASP A 289 14.36 -11.95 -11.74
N LEU A 290 13.15 -12.45 -11.99
CA LEU A 290 12.43 -13.22 -10.98
C LEU A 290 13.06 -14.62 -10.90
N LEU A 291 13.41 -15.03 -9.68
CA LEU A 291 14.12 -16.29 -9.41
C LEU A 291 13.20 -17.43 -8.97
N TYR A 292 11.89 -17.20 -9.08
CA TYR A 292 10.84 -18.14 -8.76
C TYR A 292 9.71 -18.05 -9.79
N ARG A 293 8.81 -19.04 -9.78
CA ARG A 293 7.59 -19.04 -10.57
C ARG A 293 6.37 -19.26 -9.69
N LEU A 294 5.28 -18.61 -10.06
CA LEU A 294 3.95 -18.90 -9.53
C LEU A 294 3.25 -19.82 -10.53
N ASP A 295 3.08 -21.08 -10.15
CA ASP A 295 2.49 -22.09 -11.02
C ASP A 295 0.96 -21.97 -11.05
N ASP A 296 0.34 -21.79 -9.87
CA ASP A 296 -1.11 -21.79 -9.73
C ASP A 296 -1.57 -21.09 -8.43
N TYR A 297 -2.86 -20.81 -8.33
CA TYR A 297 -3.50 -20.30 -7.12
C TYR A 297 -4.95 -20.73 -7.01
N LYS A 298 -5.45 -20.77 -5.78
CA LYS A 298 -6.87 -20.95 -5.49
C LYS A 298 -7.31 -19.98 -4.41
N LEU A 299 -8.48 -19.37 -4.59
CA LEU A 299 -9.16 -18.56 -3.60
C LEU A 299 -10.56 -19.12 -3.35
N GLU A 300 -11.01 -19.03 -2.10
CA GLU A 300 -12.37 -19.39 -1.68
C GLU A 300 -13.03 -18.12 -1.17
N TYR A 301 -14.13 -17.70 -1.82
CA TYR A 301 -14.79 -16.42 -1.53
C TYR A 301 -15.99 -16.60 -0.61
N ALA A 302 -16.27 -15.59 0.20
CA ALA A 302 -17.42 -15.61 1.12
C ALA A 302 -18.76 -15.45 0.39
N THR A 303 -18.75 -14.87 -0.81
CA THR A 303 -19.91 -14.62 -1.65
C THR A 303 -19.55 -14.88 -3.12
N SER A 304 -20.50 -14.67 -4.04
CA SER A 304 -20.22 -14.69 -5.49
C SER A 304 -19.35 -13.53 -5.97
N ASP A 305 -19.06 -12.54 -5.13
CA ASP A 305 -18.19 -11.42 -5.44
C ASP A 305 -16.72 -11.79 -5.20
N GLU A 306 -16.01 -12.12 -6.28
CA GLU A 306 -14.59 -12.52 -6.29
C GLU A 306 -13.62 -11.37 -5.97
N THR A 307 -14.13 -10.14 -5.77
CA THR A 307 -13.32 -8.99 -5.36
C THR A 307 -13.43 -8.65 -3.86
N GLY A 308 -14.32 -9.35 -3.15
CA GLY A 308 -14.66 -9.09 -1.76
C GLY A 308 -13.92 -9.98 -0.75
N ALA A 309 -14.66 -10.42 0.28
CA ALA A 309 -14.12 -11.21 1.38
C ALA A 309 -13.71 -12.62 0.93
N ILE A 310 -12.57 -13.07 1.45
CA ILE A 310 -11.97 -14.37 1.18
C ILE A 310 -12.05 -15.22 2.46
N LEU A 311 -12.38 -16.51 2.32
CA LEU A 311 -12.46 -17.50 3.39
C LEU A 311 -11.19 -18.35 3.50
N GLY A 312 -10.44 -18.45 2.41
CA GLY A 312 -9.25 -19.29 2.32
C GLY A 312 -8.57 -19.14 0.96
N GLY A 313 -7.33 -19.62 0.87
CA GLY A 313 -6.64 -19.69 -0.41
C GLY A 313 -5.21 -20.18 -0.30
N TRP A 314 -4.62 -20.52 -1.44
CA TRP A 314 -3.22 -20.89 -1.55
C TRP A 314 -2.62 -20.40 -2.86
N LEU A 315 -1.31 -20.17 -2.85
CA LEU A 315 -0.46 -20.05 -4.04
C LEU A 315 0.47 -21.25 -4.11
N ARG A 316 0.75 -21.71 -5.32
CA ARG A 316 1.80 -22.70 -5.58
C ARG A 316 3.03 -22.01 -6.13
N LEU A 317 4.07 -21.92 -5.29
CA LEU A 317 5.35 -21.34 -5.68
C LEU A 317 6.34 -22.44 -6.07
N ARG A 318 7.14 -22.18 -7.11
CA ARG A 318 8.23 -23.03 -7.55
C ARG A 318 9.54 -22.25 -7.55
N GLY A 319 10.54 -22.75 -6.82
CA GLY A 319 11.85 -22.09 -6.71
C GLY A 319 12.84 -22.86 -5.85
N SER A 320 14.04 -22.30 -5.70
CA SER A 320 15.02 -22.82 -4.73
C SER A 320 14.53 -22.54 -3.32
N LEU A 321 14.65 -23.52 -2.42
CA LEU A 321 14.21 -23.39 -1.03
C LEU A 321 15.36 -23.83 -0.13
N ARG A 322 15.73 -22.96 0.82
CA ARG A 322 16.88 -23.15 1.70
C ARG A 322 16.46 -22.99 3.16
N ARG A 323 17.12 -23.72 4.06
CA ARG A 323 16.83 -23.65 5.50
C ARG A 323 17.27 -22.29 6.02
N LEU A 324 16.44 -21.68 6.86
CA LEU A 324 16.69 -20.38 7.45
C LEU A 324 16.74 -20.48 8.98
N LYS A 325 17.60 -19.68 9.60
CA LYS A 325 17.41 -19.24 10.99
C LYS A 325 17.41 -17.72 11.05
N LEU A 326 16.49 -17.15 11.82
CA LEU A 326 16.39 -15.71 12.08
C LEU A 326 16.96 -15.39 13.46
N LEU A 327 18.05 -14.63 13.49
CA LEU A 327 18.76 -14.29 14.72
C LEU A 327 18.59 -12.81 15.04
N ARG A 328 18.03 -12.51 16.21
CA ARG A 328 17.88 -11.13 16.68
C ARG A 328 19.24 -10.52 17.04
N ARG A 329 19.49 -9.29 16.63
CA ARG A 329 20.71 -8.51 16.95
C ARG A 329 20.45 -7.59 18.13
N GLU A 330 21.36 -7.58 19.11
CA GLU A 330 21.29 -6.68 20.27
C GLU A 330 21.54 -5.21 19.88
N ASN A 331 22.39 -4.97 18.86
CA ASN A 331 22.78 -3.64 18.40
C ASN A 331 22.00 -3.14 17.19
N GLY A 332 20.87 -3.76 16.84
CA GLY A 332 20.06 -3.35 15.70
C GLY A 332 19.57 -1.91 15.86
N ARG A 333 19.99 -1.01 14.97
CA ARG A 333 19.68 0.44 15.10
C ARG A 333 18.32 0.82 14.53
N THR A 334 17.76 -0.06 13.70
CA THR A 334 16.54 0.15 12.92
C THR A 334 15.79 -1.16 12.79
N ARG A 335 14.50 -1.11 12.39
CA ARG A 335 13.68 -2.33 12.21
C ARG A 335 14.27 -3.30 11.19
N TRP A 336 14.84 -2.83 10.08
CA TRP A 336 15.44 -3.71 9.07
C TRP A 336 16.78 -4.31 9.48
N ASP A 337 17.46 -3.70 10.45
CA ASP A 337 18.77 -4.11 10.99
C ASP A 337 18.61 -4.95 12.27
N THR A 338 17.38 -5.26 12.68
CA THR A 338 17.13 -6.00 13.93
C THR A 338 17.43 -7.50 13.79
N TRP A 339 17.44 -8.02 12.56
CA TRP A 339 17.55 -9.45 12.29
C TRP A 339 18.71 -9.76 11.36
N SER A 340 19.49 -10.79 11.70
CA SER A 340 20.44 -11.46 10.82
C SER A 340 19.90 -12.83 10.42
N MET A 341 20.43 -13.36 9.32
CA MET A 341 20.02 -14.63 8.75
C MET A 341 21.18 -15.62 8.77
N VAL A 342 20.86 -16.89 9.00
CA VAL A 342 21.73 -18.04 8.75
C VAL A 342 21.02 -18.90 7.71
N ILE A 343 21.70 -19.20 6.60
CA ILE A 343 21.11 -19.95 5.48
C ILE A 343 21.91 -21.24 5.30
N ASP A 344 21.24 -22.39 5.32
CA ASP A 344 21.89 -23.71 5.22
C ASP A 344 23.08 -23.87 6.19
N ASP A 345 22.91 -23.38 7.43
CA ASP A 345 23.93 -23.32 8.51
C ASP A 345 25.19 -22.47 8.20
N VAL A 346 25.19 -21.74 7.08
CA VAL A 346 26.15 -20.69 6.76
C VAL A 346 25.72 -19.40 7.46
N GLU A 347 26.48 -19.02 8.48
CA GLU A 347 26.30 -17.76 9.18
C GLU A 347 27.07 -16.65 8.46
N ASP A 348 26.46 -15.47 8.44
CA ASP A 348 27.10 -14.26 7.97
C ASP A 348 28.39 -13.92 8.75
N GLU A 349 29.54 -13.98 8.06
CA GLU A 349 30.86 -13.61 8.60
C GLU A 349 30.87 -12.19 9.22
N TRP A 350 30.00 -11.30 8.74
CA TRP A 350 29.90 -9.93 9.25
C TRP A 350 29.38 -9.88 10.69
N ARG A 351 28.64 -10.90 11.17
CA ARG A 351 28.29 -11.03 12.60
C ARG A 351 29.53 -11.20 13.48
N LYS A 352 30.60 -11.81 12.94
CA LYS A 352 31.87 -12.04 13.64
C LYS A 352 32.82 -10.85 13.52
N SER A 353 32.61 -9.98 12.54
CA SER A 353 33.44 -8.78 12.32
C SER A 353 33.01 -7.62 13.24
N LYS A 354 33.97 -6.84 13.76
CA LYS A 354 33.72 -5.64 14.60
C LYS A 354 33.00 -4.49 13.86
N ARG A 355 32.58 -4.67 12.60
CA ARG A 355 31.79 -3.68 11.86
C ARG A 355 30.33 -3.88 12.23
N ASN A 356 29.73 -2.89 12.88
CA ASN A 356 28.32 -2.82 13.30
C ASN A 356 27.31 -2.79 12.13
N TRP A 357 27.61 -3.40 10.99
CA TRP A 357 26.80 -3.35 9.79
C TRP A 357 26.20 -4.72 9.48
N ASN A 358 24.90 -4.75 9.17
CA ASN A 358 24.16 -5.94 8.78
C ASN A 358 23.95 -5.90 7.26
N PRO A 359 24.36 -6.94 6.52
CA PRO A 359 24.18 -6.99 5.07
C PRO A 359 22.72 -7.25 4.67
N TRP A 360 21.88 -7.65 5.62
CA TRP A 360 20.47 -7.92 5.39
C TRP A 360 19.57 -6.75 5.83
N MET A 361 18.64 -6.41 4.96
CA MET A 361 17.44 -5.65 5.28
C MET A 361 16.28 -6.61 5.43
N VAL A 362 16.03 -7.07 6.66
CA VAL A 362 14.94 -8.03 6.97
C VAL A 362 13.66 -7.26 7.27
N LYS A 363 12.60 -7.53 6.51
CA LYS A 363 11.30 -6.87 6.62
C LYS A 363 10.24 -7.94 6.87
N LEU A 364 9.98 -8.19 8.15
CA LEU A 364 8.96 -9.14 8.58
C LEU A 364 7.57 -8.54 8.40
N ASP A 365 6.62 -9.37 7.98
CA ASP A 365 5.21 -9.01 7.84
C ASP A 365 4.57 -8.73 9.21
N ASP A 366 4.99 -9.49 10.23
CA ASP A 366 4.60 -9.35 11.63
C ASP A 366 5.87 -9.49 12.51
N PRO A 367 6.48 -8.37 12.92
CA PRO A 367 7.73 -8.39 13.67
C PRO A 367 7.52 -8.88 15.11
N GLN A 368 7.92 -10.12 15.37
CA GLN A 368 7.85 -10.76 16.68
C GLN A 368 9.05 -10.41 17.58
N GLY A 369 8.95 -10.75 18.87
CA GLY A 369 10.07 -10.60 19.82
C GLY A 369 11.20 -11.63 19.63
N SER A 370 10.91 -12.81 19.10
CA SER A 370 11.86 -13.91 18.90
C SER A 370 11.35 -14.88 17.83
N TYR A 371 12.25 -15.71 17.27
CA TYR A 371 11.96 -16.86 16.40
C TYR A 371 12.68 -18.13 16.91
N ASN A 372 12.96 -18.20 18.22
CA ASN A 372 13.79 -19.29 18.78
C ASN A 372 13.14 -20.66 18.58
N GLU A 373 11.83 -20.79 18.79
CA GLU A 373 11.11 -22.06 18.64
C GLU A 373 11.13 -22.53 17.17
N GLU A 374 10.92 -21.63 16.21
CA GLU A 374 10.99 -21.95 14.80
C GLU A 374 12.43 -22.26 14.33
N ASN A 375 13.43 -21.58 14.91
CA ASN A 375 14.83 -21.87 14.66
C ASN A 375 15.22 -23.27 15.18
N GLU A 376 14.76 -23.65 16.37
CA GLU A 376 15.03 -24.94 17.01
C GLU A 376 14.34 -26.09 16.28
N SER A 377 13.07 -25.90 15.90
CA SER A 377 12.29 -26.89 15.13
C SER A 377 12.68 -26.98 13.65
N GLY A 378 13.45 -26.03 13.12
CA GLY A 378 13.81 -25.98 11.71
C GLY A 378 12.62 -25.63 10.80
N ALA A 379 11.68 -24.84 11.30
CA ALA A 379 10.44 -24.49 10.62
C ALA A 379 10.56 -23.28 9.67
N LEU A 380 11.74 -22.65 9.56
CA LEU A 380 11.97 -21.48 8.73
C LEU A 380 12.75 -21.81 7.46
N TYR A 381 12.32 -21.21 6.36
CA TYR A 381 12.94 -21.34 5.05
C TYR A 381 12.99 -19.99 4.33
N CYS A 382 13.88 -19.89 3.35
CA CYS A 382 13.88 -18.77 2.42
C CYS A 382 13.93 -19.25 0.97
N MET A 383 13.32 -18.46 0.08
CA MET A 383 13.31 -18.70 -1.37
C MET A 383 13.80 -17.45 -2.11
N PRO A 384 14.86 -17.53 -2.93
CA PRO A 384 15.25 -16.44 -3.81
C PRO A 384 14.10 -16.03 -4.70
N ALA A 385 13.77 -14.74 -4.68
CA ALA A 385 12.57 -14.23 -5.33
C ALA A 385 12.91 -13.25 -6.46
N GLU A 386 13.89 -12.38 -6.26
CA GLU A 386 14.26 -11.38 -7.25
C GLU A 386 15.75 -11.05 -7.20
N ASP A 387 16.39 -10.94 -8.36
CA ASP A 387 17.67 -10.28 -8.57
C ASP A 387 17.47 -9.02 -9.41
N TYR A 388 17.91 -7.86 -8.90
CA TYR A 388 17.74 -6.59 -9.59
C TYR A 388 18.97 -5.67 -9.46
N PRO A 389 19.32 -4.92 -10.51
CA PRO A 389 20.46 -4.02 -10.46
C PRO A 389 20.14 -2.80 -9.59
N SER A 390 21.05 -2.38 -8.71
CA SER A 390 20.96 -1.11 -7.98
C SER A 390 21.73 0.02 -8.65
N ARG A 391 22.93 -0.29 -9.13
CA ARG A 391 23.87 0.59 -9.84
C ARG A 391 24.80 -0.32 -10.68
N PRO A 392 25.54 0.21 -11.67
CA PRO A 392 26.41 -0.62 -12.50
C PRO A 392 27.34 -1.51 -11.65
N GLY A 393 27.29 -2.82 -11.87
CA GLY A 393 28.10 -3.82 -11.14
C GLY A 393 27.61 -4.20 -9.74
N HIS A 394 26.47 -3.67 -9.28
CA HIS A 394 25.88 -4.02 -7.97
C HIS A 394 24.42 -4.43 -8.12
N ASN A 395 24.15 -5.67 -7.75
CA ASN A 395 22.80 -6.21 -7.73
C ASN A 395 22.33 -6.40 -6.29
N PHE A 396 21.03 -6.27 -6.08
CA PHE A 396 20.39 -6.70 -4.86
C PHE A 396 19.61 -7.97 -5.10
N LEU A 397 19.60 -8.82 -4.08
CA LEU A 397 18.83 -10.04 -4.07
C LEU A 397 17.75 -9.94 -3.01
N THR A 398 16.49 -10.18 -3.39
CA THR A 398 15.36 -10.32 -2.48
C THR A 398 15.01 -11.79 -2.28
N LEU A 399 14.81 -12.19 -1.03
CA LEU A 399 14.36 -13.51 -0.62
C LEU A 399 12.95 -13.41 -0.01
N PHE A 400 12.07 -14.36 -0.32
CA PHE A 400 10.91 -14.63 0.52
C PHE A 400 11.34 -15.31 1.81
N LEU A 401 10.72 -14.92 2.91
CA LEU A 401 10.86 -15.59 4.21
C LEU A 401 9.59 -16.39 4.46
N LEU A 402 9.75 -17.67 4.76
CA LEU A 402 8.67 -18.65 4.82
C LEU A 402 8.75 -19.42 6.13
N GLN A 403 7.60 -19.66 6.74
CA GLN A 403 7.44 -20.51 7.91
C GLN A 403 6.56 -21.70 7.55
N VAL A 404 6.98 -22.91 7.91
CA VAL A 404 6.18 -24.12 7.77
C VAL A 404 4.97 -24.02 8.71
N VAL A 405 3.77 -24.22 8.16
CA VAL A 405 2.52 -24.30 8.93
C VAL A 405 2.10 -25.74 9.13
N ASP A 406 2.23 -26.55 8.08
CA ASP A 406 1.92 -27.97 8.10
C ASP A 406 2.94 -28.70 7.22
N SER A 407 3.89 -29.35 7.88
CA SER A 407 4.93 -30.13 7.22
C SER A 407 4.35 -31.33 6.48
N SER A 408 3.25 -31.92 6.93
CA SER A 408 2.62 -33.07 6.26
C SER A 408 1.93 -32.72 4.95
N ARG A 409 1.73 -31.42 4.69
CA ARG A 409 1.06 -30.91 3.48
C ARG A 409 1.96 -30.01 2.63
N GLY A 410 3.20 -29.79 3.05
CA GLY A 410 4.11 -28.87 2.37
C GLY A 410 3.56 -27.43 2.34
N THR A 411 2.87 -27.04 3.40
CA THR A 411 2.15 -25.77 3.48
C THR A 411 2.94 -24.77 4.32
N PHE A 412 3.14 -23.59 3.75
CA PHE A 412 3.90 -22.50 4.31
C PHE A 412 3.02 -21.26 4.49
N ARG A 413 3.45 -20.38 5.37
CA ARG A 413 3.02 -18.98 5.39
C ARG A 413 4.21 -18.09 5.03
N ARG A 414 3.96 -17.01 4.31
CA ARG A 414 4.94 -15.95 4.12
C ARG A 414 5.03 -15.14 5.40
N ILE A 415 6.25 -14.87 5.88
CA ILE A 415 6.50 -14.10 7.09
C ILE A 415 7.28 -12.80 6.82
N GLY A 416 7.64 -12.55 5.56
CA GLY A 416 8.30 -11.32 5.16
C GLY A 416 9.18 -11.48 3.93
N VAL A 417 10.04 -10.49 3.74
CA VAL A 417 11.11 -10.50 2.74
C VAL A 417 12.43 -10.06 3.37
N ALA A 418 13.54 -10.56 2.84
CA ALA A 418 14.87 -10.04 3.15
C ALA A 418 15.52 -9.55 1.87
N THR A 419 16.33 -8.49 1.96
CA THR A 419 17.07 -7.97 0.80
C THR A 419 18.50 -7.63 1.19
N GLY A 420 19.45 -7.97 0.35
CA GLY A 420 20.87 -7.62 0.56
C GLY A 420 21.60 -7.46 -0.77
N ASP A 421 22.76 -6.80 -0.74
CA ASP A 421 23.59 -6.64 -1.93
C ASP A 421 24.24 -7.99 -2.26
N ARG A 422 23.99 -8.47 -3.48
CA ARG A 422 24.38 -9.78 -3.99
C ARG A 422 25.88 -10.04 -3.85
N GLY A 423 26.72 -9.01 -3.93
CA GLY A 423 28.17 -9.15 -3.74
C GLY A 423 28.57 -9.55 -2.31
N TYR A 424 27.74 -9.23 -1.31
CA TYR A 424 28.00 -9.60 0.09
C TYR A 424 27.32 -10.88 0.51
N ILE A 425 26.12 -11.17 -0.01
CA ILE A 425 25.29 -12.30 0.45
C ILE A 425 25.26 -13.48 -0.53
N GLY A 426 25.75 -13.32 -1.77
CA GLY A 426 25.63 -14.33 -2.82
C GLY A 426 26.28 -15.67 -2.46
N HIS A 427 27.43 -15.63 -1.78
CA HIS A 427 28.14 -16.83 -1.33
C HIS A 427 27.33 -17.69 -0.34
N MET A 428 26.35 -17.11 0.38
CA MET A 428 25.46 -17.85 1.29
C MET A 428 24.38 -18.64 0.54
N LEU A 429 24.27 -18.42 -0.77
CA LEU A 429 23.26 -19.01 -1.64
C LEU A 429 23.88 -19.82 -2.79
N GLU A 430 25.20 -19.79 -2.91
CA GLU A 430 25.98 -20.65 -3.80
C GLU A 430 26.45 -21.87 -3.00
N PRO A 431 26.44 -23.09 -3.57
CA PRO A 431 27.05 -24.24 -2.90
C PRO A 431 28.52 -23.94 -2.64
N GLY A 432 29.02 -24.14 -1.41
CA GLY A 432 30.41 -23.87 -1.09
C GLY A 432 31.36 -24.75 -1.90
N GLU A 433 32.56 -24.26 -2.23
CA GLU A 433 33.61 -25.06 -2.87
C GLU A 433 33.96 -26.35 -2.07
N SER A 434 33.66 -26.37 -0.77
CA SER A 434 33.83 -27.54 0.11
C SER A 434 32.68 -28.56 0.11
N ASP A 435 31.57 -28.27 -0.61
CA ASP A 435 30.37 -29.11 -0.69
C ASP A 435 30.29 -29.93 -1.98
N TRP A 436 31.29 -29.81 -2.86
CA TRP A 436 31.47 -30.74 -3.98
C TRP A 436 31.83 -32.13 -3.44
N GLY A 437 30.82 -32.95 -3.21
CA GLY A 437 30.96 -34.37 -2.84
C GLY A 437 30.69 -34.72 -1.38
N LYS A 438 30.09 -33.83 -0.58
CA LYS A 438 29.59 -34.18 0.76
C LYS A 438 28.08 -34.35 0.73
N SER A 439 27.62 -35.58 0.97
CA SER A 439 26.22 -35.87 1.24
C SER A 439 25.75 -35.13 2.50
N PRO A 440 24.48 -34.71 2.60
CA PRO A 440 23.92 -34.15 3.82
C PRO A 440 24.06 -35.14 5.01
N PRO A 441 24.05 -34.66 6.27
CA PRO A 441 24.05 -35.54 7.43
C PRO A 441 22.91 -36.56 7.35
N SER A 442 23.27 -37.84 7.51
CA SER A 442 22.45 -39.02 7.20
C SER A 442 21.14 -39.18 7.97
N SER A 443 20.84 -38.28 8.91
CA SER A 443 19.57 -38.25 9.65
C SER A 443 18.47 -37.45 8.95
N GLU A 444 18.78 -36.73 7.87
CA GLU A 444 17.84 -35.83 7.17
C GLU A 444 17.59 -36.21 5.72
N LEU A 445 18.07 -37.37 5.29
CA LEU A 445 17.94 -37.87 3.94
C LEU A 445 16.79 -38.85 3.86
N ASP A 446 15.83 -38.61 2.98
CA ASP A 446 15.11 -39.76 2.42
C ASP A 446 16.12 -40.63 1.64
N GLY A 447 15.76 -41.86 1.29
CA GLY A 447 16.66 -42.83 0.65
C GLY A 447 17.34 -42.37 -0.65
N SER A 448 17.12 -41.12 -1.10
CA SER A 448 17.74 -40.48 -2.26
C SER A 448 18.80 -39.40 -1.95
N GLY A 449 19.02 -39.01 -0.68
CA GLY A 449 20.11 -38.09 -0.34
C GLY A 449 19.80 -36.59 -0.42
N GLN A 450 18.53 -36.19 -0.27
CA GLN A 450 18.12 -34.79 -0.09
C GLN A 450 17.40 -34.53 1.23
N THR A 451 17.57 -33.32 1.79
CA THR A 451 16.83 -32.76 2.94
C THR A 451 15.36 -32.58 2.56
N ALA A 452 14.58 -33.67 2.63
CA ALA A 452 13.18 -33.65 2.24
C ALA A 452 12.37 -32.90 3.29
N ILE A 453 11.99 -31.65 3.00
CA ILE A 453 10.79 -31.09 3.63
C ILE A 453 9.66 -32.03 3.26
N PRO A 454 8.99 -32.68 4.22
CA PRO A 454 7.95 -33.63 3.90
C PRO A 454 6.92 -32.95 2.99
N CYS A 455 6.58 -33.62 1.88
CA CYS A 455 5.51 -33.22 0.96
C CYS A 455 5.73 -32.00 0.05
N ALA A 456 6.87 -31.30 0.09
CA ALA A 456 7.24 -30.37 -0.98
C ALA A 456 7.66 -31.18 -2.22
N ALA A 457 7.01 -30.95 -3.38
CA ALA A 457 7.41 -31.66 -4.59
C ALA A 457 8.75 -31.11 -5.09
N TYR A 458 9.76 -31.98 -5.21
CA TYR A 458 11.08 -31.61 -5.69
C TYR A 458 11.33 -32.24 -7.06
N ASN A 459 11.54 -31.41 -8.08
CA ASN A 459 11.85 -31.85 -9.44
C ASN A 459 12.91 -30.92 -10.04
N ASP A 460 13.92 -31.48 -10.72
CA ASP A 460 14.95 -30.73 -11.46
C ASP A 460 15.65 -29.62 -10.64
N GLY A 461 15.92 -29.86 -9.36
CA GLY A 461 16.65 -28.87 -8.54
C GLY A 461 15.77 -27.82 -7.86
N VAL A 462 14.45 -27.83 -8.06
CA VAL A 462 13.53 -26.82 -7.52
C VAL A 462 12.40 -27.46 -6.71
N TYR A 463 12.02 -26.76 -5.63
CA TYR A 463 10.89 -27.13 -4.78
C TYR A 463 9.61 -26.49 -5.28
N SER A 464 8.49 -27.19 -5.09
CA SER A 464 7.15 -26.68 -5.27
C SER A 464 6.40 -26.75 -3.95
N ILE A 465 5.96 -25.60 -3.45
CA ILE A 465 5.34 -25.43 -2.13
C ILE A 465 4.00 -24.71 -2.24
N PHE A 466 3.13 -24.96 -1.26
CA PHE A 466 1.90 -24.19 -1.09
C PHE A 466 2.10 -23.09 -0.05
N VAL A 467 1.71 -21.86 -0.38
CA VAL A 467 1.69 -20.73 0.56
C VAL A 467 0.24 -20.35 0.82
N ILE A 468 -0.21 -20.41 2.08
CA ILE A 468 -1.61 -20.16 2.50
C ILE A 468 -1.79 -18.80 3.16
#